data_AF-A0A7C5SSR5-F1
#
_entry.id   AF-A0A7C5SSR5-F1
#
_cell.length_a   1.000
_cell.length_b   1.000
_cell.length_c   1.000
_cell.angle_alpha   90.00
_cell.angle_beta   90.00
_cell.angle_gamma   90.00
#
_symmetry.space_group_name_H-M   'P 1'
#
loop_
_entity.id
_entity.type
_entity.pdbx_description
1 polymer ?
#
loop_
_entity_poly.entity_id
_entity_poly.type
_entity_poly.pdbx_seq_one_letter_code
_entity_poly.pdbx_strand_id
1 'polypeptide(L)'
;TAKTIPIAGKYEDRALLKKAFDDIDTALAEGDLLCIFPEGRLTRNGKMATFRDGVERIIQRRPVPVIPMALQGLWGSAFSRHPSNIFMRLLKGFKSRVGLVVGEVIDAEEVTAKLLQEKVQSLHDRKI
;
A
#
# COMPACT_ATOMS: atom_id res chain seq x y z
N THR A 1 -16.10 6.88 9.35
CA THR A 1 -14.93 7.59 9.90
C THR A 1 -13.69 6.79 9.62
N ALA A 2 -12.59 7.39 9.17
CA ALA A 2 -11.33 6.67 8.98
C ALA A 2 -10.65 6.45 10.34
N LYS A 3 -10.33 5.19 10.68
CA LYS A 3 -9.53 4.82 11.85
C LYS A 3 -8.10 4.54 11.40
N THR A 4 -7.13 4.75 12.29
CA THR A 4 -5.71 4.45 12.04
C THR A 4 -5.22 3.45 13.07
N ILE A 5 -4.56 2.39 12.62
CA ILE A 5 -3.95 1.39 13.49
C ILE A 5 -2.43 1.65 13.48
N PRO A 6 -1.83 2.08 14.61
CA PRO A 6 -0.39 2.29 14.68
C PRO A 6 0.34 0.96 14.56
N ILE A 7 1.42 0.93 13.78
CA ILE A 7 2.25 -0.26 13.59
C ILE A 7 3.73 0.12 13.69
N ALA A 8 4.51 -0.68 14.41
CA ALA A 8 5.95 -0.50 14.59
C ALA A 8 6.75 -1.68 14.00
N GLY A 9 8.05 -1.48 13.82
CA GLY A 9 8.94 -2.58 13.43
C GLY A 9 9.02 -3.65 14.52
N LYS A 10 9.18 -4.93 14.13
CA LYS A 10 9.34 -6.06 15.07
C LYS A 10 10.46 -5.87 16.10
N TYR A 11 11.52 -5.15 15.74
CA TYR A 11 12.67 -4.87 16.61
C TYR A 11 12.57 -3.54 17.35
N GLU A 12 11.59 -2.71 17.00
CA GLU A 12 11.35 -1.40 17.61
C GLU A 12 10.38 -1.55 18.79
N ASP A 13 9.21 -2.16 18.56
CA ASP A 13 8.24 -2.43 19.60
C ASP A 13 7.40 -3.68 19.25
N ARG A 14 7.71 -4.79 19.93
CA ARG A 14 6.98 -6.05 19.75
C ARG A 14 5.56 -6.00 20.32
N ALA A 15 5.35 -5.27 21.41
CA ALA A 15 4.06 -5.19 22.06
C ALA A 15 3.08 -4.38 21.21
N LEU A 16 3.53 -3.24 20.68
CA LEU A 16 2.77 -2.43 19.75
C LEU A 16 2.47 -3.18 18.45
N LEU A 17 3.46 -3.91 17.90
CA LEU A 17 3.22 -4.74 16.71
C LEU A 17 2.16 -5.81 16.98
N LYS A 18 2.21 -6.50 18.12
CA LYS A 18 1.19 -7.49 18.48
C LYS A 18 -0.19 -6.83 18.60
N LYS A 19 -0.27 -5.70 19.31
CA LYS A 19 -1.51 -4.95 19.46
C LYS A 19 -2.08 -4.53 18.11
N ALA A 20 -1.24 -4.08 17.18
CA ALA A 20 -1.67 -3.71 15.84
C ALA A 20 -2.36 -4.86 15.10
N PHE A 21 -1.81 -6.08 15.17
CA PHE A 21 -2.44 -7.27 14.59
C PHE A 21 -3.74 -7.66 15.30
N ASP A 22 -3.85 -7.45 16.61
CA ASP A 22 -5.09 -7.69 17.38
C ASP A 22 -6.18 -6.67 17.00
N ASP A 23 -5.80 -5.39 16.85
CA ASP A 23 -6.70 -4.32 16.42
C ASP A 23 -7.18 -4.54 14.97
N ILE A 24 -6.28 -4.98 14.07
CA ILE A 24 -6.62 -5.31 12.67
C ILE A 24 -7.64 -6.45 12.62
N ASP A 25 -7.40 -7.53 13.36
CA ASP A 25 -8.31 -8.68 13.41
C ASP A 25 -9.68 -8.29 13.94
N THR A 26 -9.73 -7.44 14.96
CA THR A 26 -10.98 -6.90 15.52
C THR A 26 -11.72 -6.05 14.48
N ALA A 27 -11.04 -5.11 13.82
CA ALA A 27 -11.65 -4.25 12.80
C ALA A 27 -12.23 -5.09 11.65
N LEU A 28 -11.46 -6.06 11.14
CA LEU A 28 -11.94 -6.96 10.09
C LEU A 28 -13.12 -7.84 10.57
N ALA A 29 -13.15 -8.25 11.85
CA ALA A 29 -14.27 -8.99 12.43
C ALA A 29 -15.56 -8.15 12.51
N GLU A 30 -15.43 -6.84 12.73
CA GLU A 30 -16.54 -5.87 12.73
C GLU A 30 -17.04 -5.55 11.31
N GLY A 31 -16.36 -6.05 10.28
CA GLY A 31 -16.69 -5.75 8.88
C GLY A 31 -16.08 -4.45 8.36
N ASP A 32 -15.12 -3.86 9.08
CA ASP A 32 -14.39 -2.69 8.60
C ASP A 32 -13.46 -3.06 7.43
N LEU A 33 -13.25 -2.10 6.53
CA LEU A 33 -12.29 -2.23 5.43
C LEU A 33 -10.88 -1.82 5.89
N LEU A 34 -9.90 -2.71 5.70
CA LEU A 34 -8.49 -2.42 5.98
C LEU A 34 -7.74 -2.00 4.70
N CYS A 35 -7.12 -0.81 4.73
CA CYS A 35 -6.19 -0.36 3.71
C CYS A 35 -4.75 -0.41 4.24
N ILE A 36 -3.85 -1.09 3.52
CA ILE A 36 -2.43 -1.21 3.89
C ILE A 36 -1.51 -0.93 2.71
N PHE A 37 -0.31 -0.43 3.03
CA PHE A 37 0.80 -0.32 2.08
C PHE A 37 1.88 -1.35 2.46
N PRO A 38 1.92 -2.52 1.81
CA PRO A 38 2.77 -3.65 2.23
C PRO A 38 4.27 -3.40 2.09
N GLU A 39 4.68 -2.33 1.42
CA GLU A 39 6.09 -1.87 1.33
C GLU A 39 6.63 -1.34 2.67
N GLY A 40 5.73 -0.78 3.51
CA GLY A 40 6.05 -0.22 4.83
C GLY A 40 6.88 1.07 4.83
N ARG A 41 7.23 1.62 3.66
CA ARG A 41 7.93 2.91 3.51
C ARG A 41 7.52 3.58 2.19
N LEU A 42 7.60 4.91 2.14
CA LEU A 42 7.45 5.66 0.89
C LEU A 42 8.60 5.34 -0.08
N THR A 43 8.28 5.03 -1.33
CA THR A 43 9.23 4.76 -2.41
C THR A 43 10.18 5.93 -2.63
N ARG A 44 11.50 5.70 -2.57
CA ARG A 44 12.53 6.75 -2.74
C ARG A 44 12.85 7.10 -4.19
N ASN A 45 12.64 6.16 -5.12
CA ASN A 45 13.06 6.25 -6.52
C ASN A 45 11.90 6.05 -7.52
N GLY A 46 10.67 6.02 -7.03
CA GLY A 46 9.47 5.80 -7.86
C GLY A 46 9.29 4.35 -8.34
N LYS A 47 10.12 3.41 -7.85
CA LYS A 47 9.92 1.97 -8.05
C LYS A 47 9.28 1.37 -6.81
N MET A 48 8.36 0.43 -7.02
CA MET A 48 7.71 -0.34 -5.97
C MET A 48 8.76 -1.09 -5.14
N ALA A 49 8.71 -0.96 -3.82
CA ALA A 49 9.54 -1.76 -2.94
C ALA A 49 8.99 -3.18 -2.78
N THR A 50 9.80 -4.07 -2.21
CA THR A 50 9.36 -5.42 -1.90
C THR A 50 8.24 -5.41 -0.87
N PHE A 51 7.17 -6.16 -1.15
CA PHE A 51 6.05 -6.32 -0.22
C PHE A 51 6.46 -7.22 0.94
N ARG A 52 6.04 -6.84 2.14
CA ARG A 52 6.31 -7.60 3.38
C ARG A 52 5.23 -8.65 3.62
N ASP A 53 5.60 -9.68 4.37
CA ASP A 53 4.76 -10.82 4.81
C ASP A 53 3.61 -10.44 5.76
N GLY A 54 3.48 -9.17 6.16
CA GLY A 54 2.45 -8.72 7.08
C GLY A 54 1.02 -9.02 6.58
N VAL A 55 0.79 -8.97 5.27
CA VAL A 55 -0.51 -9.31 4.67
C VAL A 55 -0.84 -10.80 4.83
N GLU A 56 0.13 -11.67 4.61
CA GLU A 56 -0.04 -13.12 4.79
C GLU A 56 -0.37 -13.45 6.24
N ARG A 57 0.26 -12.77 7.20
CA ARG A 57 -0.04 -12.92 8.62
C ARG A 57 -1.44 -12.46 9.01
N ILE A 58 -1.97 -11.42 8.36
CA ILE A 58 -3.35 -10.97 8.56
C ILE A 58 -4.31 -12.05 8.03
N ILE A 59 -4.10 -12.52 6.80
CA ILE A 59 -4.95 -13.52 6.14
C ILE A 59 -4.92 -14.87 6.85
N GLN A 60 -3.75 -15.33 7.30
CA GLN A 60 -3.60 -16.56 8.08
C GLN A 60 -4.40 -16.52 9.39
N ARG A 61 -4.48 -15.33 10.01
CA ARG A 61 -5.26 -15.14 11.25
C ARG A 61 -6.75 -15.02 10.96
N ARG A 62 -7.11 -14.29 9.90
CA ARG A 62 -8.49 -14.09 9.47
C ARG A 62 -8.56 -14.10 7.93
N PRO A 63 -9.05 -15.20 7.34
CA PRO A 63 -9.24 -15.28 5.90
C PRO A 63 -10.28 -14.23 5.44
N VAL A 64 -9.82 -13.25 4.65
CA VAL A 64 -10.66 -12.24 4.01
C VAL A 64 -10.19 -12.02 2.57
N PRO A 65 -11.09 -11.67 1.64
CA PRO A 65 -10.69 -11.34 0.28
C PRO A 65 -9.83 -10.07 0.25
N VAL A 66 -8.86 -10.02 -0.67
CA VAL A 66 -7.94 -8.88 -0.83
C VAL A 66 -8.11 -8.23 -2.19
N ILE A 67 -8.17 -6.90 -2.22
CA ILE A 67 -8.32 -6.12 -3.45
C ILE A 67 -7.01 -5.37 -3.72
N PRO A 68 -6.23 -5.76 -4.75
CA PRO A 68 -5.00 -5.06 -5.11
C PRO A 68 -5.34 -3.71 -5.76
N MET A 69 -4.60 -2.67 -5.38
CA MET A 69 -4.78 -1.32 -5.89
C MET A 69 -3.42 -0.68 -6.17
N ALA A 70 -3.31 0.07 -7.27
CA ALA A 70 -2.11 0.80 -7.64
C ALA A 70 -2.39 2.28 -7.85
N LEU A 71 -1.57 3.13 -7.22
CA LEU A 71 -1.57 4.57 -7.46
C LEU A 71 -0.59 4.91 -8.59
N GLN A 72 -1.04 5.68 -9.57
CA GLN A 72 -0.27 6.08 -10.75
C GLN A 72 -0.16 7.59 -10.87
N GLY A 73 0.88 8.06 -11.58
CA GLY A 73 1.07 9.49 -11.84
C GLY A 73 1.56 10.32 -10.65
N LEU A 74 1.96 9.67 -9.55
CA LEU A 74 2.56 10.34 -8.38
C LEU A 74 4.00 10.82 -8.64
N TRP A 75 4.76 10.11 -9.47
CA TRP A 75 6.13 10.49 -9.84
C TRP A 75 6.13 11.64 -10.87
N GLY A 76 6.83 12.74 -10.57
CA GLY A 76 6.75 13.99 -11.34
C GLY A 76 5.69 15.00 -10.83
N SER A 77 4.92 14.64 -9.80
CA SER A 77 3.96 15.54 -9.12
C SER A 77 4.58 16.37 -7.97
N ALA A 78 3.77 17.19 -7.29
CA ALA A 78 4.16 17.94 -6.07
C ALA A 78 4.81 17.06 -4.99
N PHE A 79 4.41 15.79 -4.92
CA PHE A 79 4.78 14.85 -3.86
C PHE A 79 6.01 13.96 -4.14
N SER A 80 6.66 14.10 -5.31
CA SER A 80 7.88 13.34 -5.64
C SER A 80 9.15 14.06 -5.17
N ARG A 81 10.10 13.31 -4.56
CA ARG A 81 11.44 13.77 -4.17
C ARG A 81 12.44 13.75 -5.33
N HIS A 82 12.02 14.17 -6.53
CA HIS A 82 12.91 14.23 -7.69
C HIS A 82 13.84 15.47 -7.60
N PRO A 83 15.16 15.34 -7.81
CA PRO A 83 16.14 16.42 -7.62
C PRO A 83 16.13 17.51 -8.72
N SER A 84 15.15 17.51 -9.63
CA SER A 84 15.08 18.47 -10.74
C SER A 84 14.37 19.76 -10.33
N ASN A 85 15.10 20.88 -10.45
CA ASN A 85 14.71 22.30 -10.36
C ASN A 85 13.23 22.59 -10.09
N ILE A 86 12.94 22.91 -8.82
CA ILE A 86 11.64 23.40 -8.31
C ILE A 86 11.05 24.52 -9.20
N PHE A 87 11.89 25.37 -9.78
CA PHE A 87 11.50 26.44 -10.70
C PHE A 87 10.83 25.96 -11.99
N MET A 88 11.28 24.85 -12.59
CA MET A 88 10.64 24.27 -13.79
C MET A 88 9.32 23.57 -13.48
N ARG A 89 9.11 23.12 -12.24
CA ARG A 89 7.86 22.48 -11.77
C ARG A 89 6.72 23.50 -11.68
N LEU A 90 7.03 24.73 -11.24
CA LEU A 90 6.06 25.82 -11.13
C LEU A 90 5.63 26.35 -12.50
N LEU A 91 6.56 26.43 -13.47
CA LEU A 91 6.32 26.95 -14.82
C LEU A 91 5.53 26.00 -15.74
N LYS A 92 5.56 24.68 -15.53
CA LYS A 92 4.94 23.69 -16.44
C LYS A 92 3.51 23.27 -16.13
N GLY A 93 2.88 23.84 -15.09
CA GLY A 93 1.49 23.53 -14.74
C GLY A 93 1.36 22.18 -14.04
N PHE A 94 0.99 22.23 -12.76
CA PHE A 94 0.69 21.09 -11.90
C PHE A 94 -0.57 20.33 -12.36
N LYS A 95 -0.50 19.58 -13.47
CA LYS A 95 -1.54 18.62 -13.87
C LYS A 95 -0.98 17.20 -13.95
N SER A 96 -0.33 16.76 -12.87
CA SER A 96 -0.08 15.32 -12.69
C SER A 96 -1.46 14.67 -12.51
N ARG A 97 -1.91 13.92 -13.52
CA ARG A 97 -3.10 13.07 -13.37
C ARG A 97 -2.75 11.97 -12.38
N VAL A 98 -3.27 12.07 -11.16
CA VAL A 98 -3.19 10.98 -10.18
C VAL A 98 -4.30 9.99 -10.52
N GLY A 99 -3.92 8.74 -10.76
CA GLY A 99 -4.83 7.65 -11.03
C GLY A 99 -4.82 6.63 -9.89
N LEU A 100 -5.96 5.99 -9.65
CA LEU A 100 -6.06 4.79 -8.83
C LEU A 100 -6.63 3.69 -9.73
N VAL A 101 -5.86 2.63 -9.93
CA VAL A 101 -6.31 1.44 -10.66
C VAL A 101 -6.60 0.35 -9.65
N VAL A 102 -7.84 -0.15 -9.65
CA VAL A 102 -8.30 -1.23 -8.78
C VAL A 102 -8.30 -2.52 -9.59
N GLY A 103 -7.70 -3.58 -9.04
CA GLY A 103 -7.69 -4.91 -9.65
C GLY A 103 -8.86 -5.78 -9.21
N GLU A 104 -8.83 -7.02 -9.69
CA GLU A 104 -9.80 -8.05 -9.30
C GLU A 104 -9.55 -8.54 -7.88
N VAL A 105 -10.63 -8.98 -7.21
CA VAL A 105 -10.57 -9.59 -5.88
C VAL A 105 -9.73 -10.86 -5.94
N ILE A 106 -8.87 -11.06 -4.93
CA ILE A 106 -8.07 -12.26 -4.73
C ILE A 106 -8.61 -12.97 -3.49
N ASP A 107 -8.91 -14.26 -3.63
CA ASP A 107 -9.40 -15.08 -2.53
C ASP A 107 -8.30 -15.31 -1.48
N ALA A 108 -8.71 -15.44 -0.23
CA ALA A 108 -7.81 -15.49 0.91
C ALA A 108 -6.76 -16.61 0.80
N GLU A 109 -7.12 -17.75 0.20
CA GLU A 109 -6.21 -18.90 0.04
C GLU A 109 -5.07 -18.63 -0.96
N GLU A 110 -5.27 -17.70 -1.89
CA GLU A 110 -4.29 -17.39 -2.95
C GLU A 110 -3.34 -16.24 -2.56
N VAL A 111 -3.69 -15.47 -1.52
CA VAL A 111 -2.96 -14.27 -1.13
C VAL A 111 -1.57 -14.62 -0.63
N THR A 112 -0.57 -14.20 -1.40
CA THR A 112 0.84 -14.14 -0.97
C THR A 112 1.38 -12.73 -1.19
N ALA A 113 2.38 -12.32 -0.40
CA ALA A 113 3.01 -11.00 -0.57
C ALA A 113 3.60 -10.85 -1.99
N LYS A 114 4.15 -11.93 -2.53
CA LYS A 114 4.70 -12.00 -3.89
C LYS A 114 3.62 -11.81 -4.96
N LEU A 115 2.53 -12.58 -4.89
CA LEU A 115 1.43 -12.47 -5.85
C LEU A 115 0.83 -11.07 -5.83
N LEU A 116 0.61 -10.51 -4.63
CA LEU A 116 0.09 -9.15 -4.49
C LEU A 116 1.02 -8.12 -5.12
N GLN A 117 2.34 -8.25 -4.92
CA GLN A 117 3.30 -7.35 -5.54
C GLN A 117 3.24 -7.44 -7.07
N GLU A 118 3.19 -8.66 -7.64
CA GLU A 118 3.07 -8.86 -9.09
C GLU A 118 1.78 -8.24 -9.66
N LYS A 119 0.65 -8.45 -8.98
CA LYS A 119 -0.65 -7.88 -9.38
C LYS A 119 -0.64 -6.35 -9.29
N VAL A 120 -0.16 -5.78 -8.18
CA VAL A 120 -0.09 -4.33 -7.99
C VAL A 120 0.90 -3.67 -8.96
N GLN A 121 2.03 -4.32 -9.25
CA GLN A 121 2.97 -3.86 -10.28
C GLN A 121 2.34 -3.87 -11.68
N SER A 122 1.64 -4.94 -12.03
CA SER A 122 0.91 -5.02 -13.30
C SER A 122 -0.13 -3.90 -13.41
N LEU A 123 -0.89 -3.62 -12.34
CA LEU A 123 -1.83 -2.50 -12.31
C LEU A 123 -1.10 -1.16 -12.45
N HIS A 124 0.02 -0.96 -11.77
CA HIS A 124 0.83 0.25 -11.83
C HIS A 124 1.38 0.53 -13.24
N ASP A 125 1.69 -0.50 -14.03
CA ASP A 125 2.29 -0.32 -15.35
C ASP A 125 1.26 -0.14 -16.49
N ARG A 126 -0.04 -0.28 -16.20
CA ARG A 126 -1.12 0.02 -17.17
C ARG A 126 -1.12 1.51 -17.51
N LYS A 127 -1.28 1.87 -18.78
CA LYS A 127 -1.46 3.27 -19.18
C LYS A 127 -2.90 3.70 -18.94
N ILE A 128 -3.10 4.79 -18.19
CA ILE A 128 -4.38 5.54 -18.09
C ILE A 128 -4.46 6.56 -19.23
#